data_AF-A0A257P7Z0-F1
#
_entry.id   AF-A0A257P7Z0-F1
#
_cell.length_a   1.000
_cell.length_b   1.000
_cell.length_c   1.000
_cell.angle_alpha   90.00
_cell.angle_beta   90.00
_cell.angle_gamma   90.00
#
_symmetry.space_group_name_H-M   'P 1'
#
loop_
_entity.id
_entity.type
_entity.pdbx_description
1 polymer ?
#
loop_
_entity_poly.entity_id
_entity_poly.type
_entity_poly.pdbx_seq_one_letter_code
_entity_poly.pdbx_strand_id
1 'polypeptide(L)'
;MPDTAAKPPFRADHVGSLLRPKPLQEARAKWKNGTLSHEALRDIEDRCIADAIAKQEAIGLRAATDGEYRRAYWHYDFVSGLDGVELYVPEQKIQFKGGVPLGHSLRVNGRIGWSKPVMIDDFKYLASHVRTAMPKQTIPSPSVVHFRGGRQAIDKATYPTLDGFFADLGTAYNKAVAAFGAAGCRYLQIDEVNIAYLCDPEQIAALKARGEHVENLLGIYADMLNQAIAGKPQGMSISMHLCRGNFRSTFVASGGYEPVAEVLFNQINSDAYFMEYDSDRAGGFEPLRFVPRGHKIVVLGLVTSKTGELESKDELKRRIDQAAKYLPLEQLALSPQCGFASTEEGNTLTEDQQWAKLERCVEVAREVWGEV
;
A
#
# COMPACT_ATOMS: atom_id res chain seq x y z
N MET A 1 -14.92 30.09 12.61
CA MET A 1 -13.54 30.17 12.10
C MET A 1 -13.53 29.44 10.77
N PRO A 2 -13.04 30.01 9.65
CA PRO A 2 -13.02 29.28 8.40
C PRO A 2 -11.85 28.29 8.39
N ASP A 3 -12.15 27.11 7.84
CA ASP A 3 -11.22 26.09 7.31
C ASP A 3 -10.55 25.12 8.30
N THR A 4 -11.25 24.04 8.64
CA THR A 4 -10.61 22.74 8.85
C THR A 4 -11.09 21.78 7.78
N ALA A 5 -10.55 21.89 6.56
CA ALA A 5 -10.62 20.77 5.62
C ALA A 5 -10.27 19.47 6.37
N ALA A 6 -11.16 18.47 6.27
CA ALA A 6 -10.97 17.18 6.93
C ALA A 6 -9.58 16.60 6.59
N LYS A 7 -8.83 16.18 7.61
CA LYS A 7 -7.51 15.57 7.43
C LYS A 7 -7.66 14.10 7.02
N PRO A 8 -6.89 13.60 6.04
CA PRO A 8 -6.92 12.19 5.69
C PRO A 8 -6.38 11.31 6.82
N PRO A 9 -6.82 10.03 6.90
CA PRO A 9 -7.73 9.37 5.95
C PRO A 9 -9.18 9.86 6.07
N PHE A 10 -9.95 9.65 5.01
CA PHE A 10 -11.37 10.02 4.97
C PHE A 10 -12.26 8.84 5.41
N ARG A 11 -13.54 9.10 5.74
CA ARG A 11 -14.48 8.07 6.23
C ARG A 11 -14.76 7.00 5.17
N ALA A 12 -14.83 7.38 3.89
CA ALA A 12 -14.62 6.47 2.77
C ALA A 12 -13.29 6.79 2.10
N ASP A 13 -12.38 5.83 2.15
CA ASP A 13 -11.07 5.91 1.51
C ASP A 13 -10.81 4.62 0.74
N HIS A 14 -9.72 4.55 -0.02
CA HIS A 14 -9.32 3.35 -0.73
C HIS A 14 -7.81 3.22 -0.74
N VAL A 15 -7.32 1.99 -0.85
CA VAL A 15 -5.91 1.69 -0.64
C VAL A 15 -5.01 2.40 -1.65
N GLY A 16 -5.32 2.36 -2.95
CA GLY A 16 -4.44 2.96 -3.95
C GLY A 16 -4.75 2.48 -5.35
N SER A 17 -4.32 1.26 -5.66
CA SER A 17 -4.41 0.71 -7.01
C SER A 17 -5.84 0.44 -7.49
N LEU A 18 -6.03 0.67 -8.79
CA LEU A 18 -7.26 0.40 -9.53
C LEU A 18 -6.97 -0.60 -10.65
N LEU A 19 -8.01 -1.30 -11.13
CA LEU A 19 -7.96 -2.09 -12.34
C LEU A 19 -7.56 -1.20 -13.51
N ARG A 20 -6.57 -1.65 -14.27
CA ARG A 20 -6.10 -0.92 -15.46
C ARG A 20 -7.19 -1.01 -16.52
N PRO A 21 -7.65 0.11 -17.09
CA PRO A 21 -8.70 0.08 -18.08
C PRO A 21 -8.21 -0.57 -19.37
N LYS A 22 -9.12 -1.13 -20.17
CA LYS A 22 -8.79 -1.82 -21.42
C LYS A 22 -7.80 -1.06 -22.34
N PRO A 23 -7.94 0.26 -22.61
CA PRO A 23 -6.98 1.00 -23.42
C PRO A 23 -5.55 0.96 -22.88
N LEU A 24 -5.37 0.99 -21.56
CA LEU A 24 -4.07 0.93 -20.92
C LEU A 24 -3.46 -0.48 -21.02
N GLN A 25 -4.27 -1.53 -20.84
CA GLN A 25 -3.81 -2.91 -21.01
C GLN A 25 -3.31 -3.14 -22.45
N GLU A 26 -4.07 -2.69 -23.45
CA GLU A 26 -3.67 -2.77 -24.85
C GLU A 26 -2.40 -1.98 -25.16
N ALA A 27 -2.27 -0.77 -24.60
CA ALA A 27 -1.08 0.05 -24.76
C ALA A 27 0.16 -0.61 -24.17
N ARG A 28 0.07 -1.18 -22.97
CA ARG A 28 1.17 -1.91 -22.33
C ARG A 28 1.58 -3.15 -23.13
N ALA A 29 0.62 -3.88 -23.68
CA ALA A 29 0.91 -5.01 -24.57
C ALA A 29 1.65 -4.56 -25.85
N LYS A 30 1.23 -3.46 -26.47
CA LYS A 30 1.90 -2.86 -27.64
C LYS A 30 3.27 -2.26 -27.32
N TRP A 31 3.47 -1.76 -26.11
CA TRP A 31 4.79 -1.29 -25.70
C TRP A 31 5.75 -2.47 -25.47
N LYS A 32 5.29 -3.52 -24.77
CA LYS A 32 6.06 -4.75 -24.54
C LYS A 32 6.47 -5.48 -25.82
N ASN A 33 5.65 -5.42 -26.86
CA ASN A 33 5.96 -6.04 -28.16
C ASN A 33 6.74 -5.10 -29.12
N GLY A 34 7.10 -3.88 -28.67
CA GLY A 34 7.86 -2.92 -29.46
C GLY A 34 7.06 -2.17 -30.54
N THR A 35 5.73 -2.26 -30.55
CA THR A 35 4.86 -1.58 -31.53
C THR A 35 4.29 -0.24 -31.04
N LEU A 36 4.65 0.19 -29.82
CA LEU A 36 4.31 1.48 -29.25
C LEU A 36 5.55 2.09 -28.59
N SER A 37 5.82 3.37 -28.83
CA SER A 37 6.91 4.07 -28.14
C SER A 37 6.58 4.28 -26.65
N HIS A 38 7.61 4.49 -25.84
CA HIS A 38 7.42 4.82 -24.43
C HIS A 38 6.64 6.14 -24.24
N GLU A 39 6.88 7.13 -25.11
CA GLU A 39 6.15 8.41 -25.11
C GLU A 39 4.66 8.20 -25.40
N ALA A 40 4.32 7.38 -26.40
CA ALA A 40 2.92 7.09 -26.72
C ALA A 40 2.23 6.25 -25.63
N LEU A 41 2.97 5.37 -24.94
CA LEU A 41 2.46 4.70 -23.73
C LEU A 41 2.16 5.74 -22.64
N ARG A 42 3.09 6.67 -22.40
CA ARG A 42 2.95 7.72 -21.40
C ARG A 42 1.72 8.58 -21.64
N ASP A 43 1.45 8.97 -22.88
CA ASP A 43 0.24 9.73 -23.24
C ASP A 43 -1.06 8.96 -22.95
N ILE A 44 -1.05 7.64 -23.12
CA ILE A 44 -2.22 6.79 -22.82
C ILE A 44 -2.39 6.65 -21.31
N GLU A 45 -1.29 6.43 -20.57
CA GLU A 45 -1.29 6.41 -19.10
C GLU A 45 -1.86 7.71 -18.53
N ASP A 46 -1.39 8.85 -19.02
CA ASP A 46 -1.80 10.19 -18.62
C ASP A 46 -3.31 10.38 -18.77
N ARG A 47 -3.88 9.99 -19.92
CA ARG A 47 -5.33 10.06 -20.15
C ARG A 47 -6.11 9.13 -19.20
N CYS A 48 -5.69 7.86 -19.07
CA CYS A 48 -6.36 6.92 -18.19
C CYS A 48 -6.31 7.35 -16.72
N ILE A 49 -5.21 7.96 -16.28
CA ILE A 49 -5.09 8.53 -14.93
C ILE A 49 -6.05 9.69 -14.74
N ALA A 50 -6.13 10.62 -15.70
CA ALA A 50 -7.05 11.74 -15.62
C ALA A 50 -8.52 11.27 -15.53
N ASP A 51 -8.90 10.26 -16.32
CA ASP A 51 -10.24 9.65 -16.29
C ASP A 51 -10.52 8.97 -14.93
N ALA A 52 -9.54 8.25 -14.39
CA ALA A 52 -9.67 7.59 -13.10
C ALA A 52 -9.80 8.61 -11.94
N ILE A 53 -9.05 9.71 -11.98
CA ILE A 53 -9.17 10.81 -11.00
C ILE A 53 -10.58 11.41 -11.07
N ALA A 54 -11.05 11.76 -12.27
CA ALA A 54 -12.37 12.33 -12.45
C ALA A 54 -13.48 11.39 -11.94
N LYS A 55 -13.35 10.08 -12.18
CA LYS A 55 -14.32 9.09 -11.69
C LYS A 55 -14.28 8.94 -10.16
N GLN A 56 -13.11 8.94 -9.53
CA GLN A 56 -12.97 8.93 -8.06
C GLN A 56 -13.65 10.15 -7.44
N GLU A 57 -13.45 11.34 -7.99
CA GLU A 57 -14.09 12.57 -7.53
C GLU A 57 -15.61 12.56 -7.76
N ALA A 58 -16.06 12.09 -8.93
CA ALA A 58 -17.47 12.03 -9.30
C ALA A 58 -18.29 11.12 -8.37
N ILE A 59 -17.70 10.02 -7.88
CA ILE A 59 -18.37 9.14 -6.92
C ILE A 59 -18.33 9.68 -5.49
N GLY A 60 -17.58 10.76 -5.26
CA GLY A 60 -17.51 11.49 -3.99
C GLY A 60 -16.36 11.12 -3.08
N LEU A 61 -15.37 10.34 -3.54
CA LEU A 61 -14.16 10.09 -2.76
C LEU A 61 -13.40 11.40 -2.50
N ARG A 62 -12.86 11.53 -1.29
CA ARG A 62 -12.10 12.70 -0.86
C ARG A 62 -10.58 12.52 -1.00
N ALA A 63 -10.12 11.31 -1.27
CA ALA A 63 -8.78 11.01 -1.76
C ALA A 63 -8.86 10.52 -3.21
N ALA A 64 -7.86 10.89 -4.02
CA ALA A 64 -7.71 10.40 -5.38
C ALA A 64 -6.28 9.92 -5.62
N THR A 65 -6.12 8.75 -6.21
CA THR A 65 -4.83 8.19 -6.61
C THR A 65 -4.73 8.16 -8.14
N ASP A 66 -3.54 7.85 -8.66
CA ASP A 66 -3.32 7.58 -10.08
C ASP A 66 -3.69 6.14 -10.48
N GLY A 67 -4.33 5.39 -9.57
CA GLY A 67 -4.65 3.98 -9.75
C GLY A 67 -3.43 3.06 -9.89
N GLU A 68 -2.21 3.56 -9.66
CA GLU A 68 -0.94 2.86 -9.92
C GLU A 68 -0.75 2.44 -11.39
N TYR A 69 -1.39 3.17 -12.31
CA TYR A 69 -1.45 2.81 -13.73
C TYR A 69 -0.11 2.79 -14.46
N ARG A 70 0.88 3.54 -13.96
CA ARG A 70 2.24 3.59 -14.51
C ARG A 70 3.13 2.42 -14.06
N ARG A 71 2.69 1.68 -13.03
CA ARG A 71 3.50 0.65 -12.37
C ARG A 71 3.24 -0.71 -13.01
N ALA A 72 4.27 -1.52 -13.15
CA ALA A 72 4.13 -2.95 -13.44
C ALA A 72 3.79 -3.74 -12.16
N TYR A 73 4.44 -3.38 -11.05
CA TYR A 73 4.24 -3.96 -9.73
C TYR A 73 4.10 -2.87 -8.66
N TRP A 74 3.28 -3.12 -7.65
CA TRP A 74 3.08 -2.17 -6.53
C TRP A 74 4.36 -1.87 -5.71
N HIS A 75 5.46 -2.58 -5.93
CA HIS A 75 6.68 -2.46 -5.12
C HIS A 75 7.93 -2.25 -5.98
N TYR A 76 8.19 -3.15 -6.93
CA TYR A 76 9.46 -3.18 -7.67
C TYR A 76 9.78 -1.85 -8.37
N ASP A 77 8.80 -1.21 -9.00
CA ASP A 77 8.98 0.03 -9.74
C ASP A 77 9.52 1.19 -8.88
N PHE A 78 9.23 1.21 -7.57
CA PHE A 78 9.77 2.21 -6.66
C PHE A 78 11.13 1.77 -6.09
N VAL A 79 11.20 0.58 -5.51
CA VAL A 79 12.40 0.13 -4.78
C VAL A 79 13.59 -0.11 -5.70
N SER A 80 13.37 -0.48 -6.96
CA SER A 80 14.44 -0.59 -7.97
C SER A 80 14.97 0.75 -8.46
N GLY A 81 14.30 1.86 -8.12
CA GLY A 81 14.79 3.20 -8.36
C GLY A 81 15.74 3.73 -7.28
N LEU A 82 15.89 3.00 -6.15
CA LEU A 82 16.86 3.33 -5.10
C LEU A 82 18.29 3.01 -5.56
N ASP A 83 19.26 3.82 -5.11
CA ASP A 83 20.66 3.49 -5.36
C ASP A 83 21.01 2.16 -4.67
N GLY A 84 21.86 1.35 -5.30
CA GLY A 84 22.33 0.07 -4.74
C GLY A 84 21.30 -1.06 -4.73
N VAL A 85 20.06 -0.83 -5.15
CA VAL A 85 19.02 -1.86 -5.29
C VAL A 85 18.87 -2.26 -6.76
N GLU A 86 18.92 -3.55 -7.05
CA GLU A 86 18.81 -4.10 -8.40
C GLU A 86 17.63 -5.08 -8.48
N LEU A 87 16.76 -4.86 -9.46
CA LEU A 87 15.74 -5.82 -9.88
C LEU A 87 16.36 -6.79 -10.89
N TYR A 88 16.30 -8.09 -10.62
CA TYR A 88 16.87 -9.12 -11.49
C TYR A 88 15.92 -10.31 -11.64
N VAL A 89 16.12 -11.10 -12.69
CA VAL A 89 15.40 -12.36 -12.93
C VAL A 89 16.25 -13.52 -12.37
N PRO A 90 15.78 -14.28 -11.37
CA PRO A 90 16.53 -15.44 -10.88
C PRO A 90 16.71 -16.51 -11.96
N GLU A 91 17.90 -17.12 -12.01
CA GLU A 91 18.21 -18.21 -12.97
C GLU A 91 17.34 -19.45 -12.73
N GLN A 92 16.99 -19.73 -11.47
CA GLN A 92 16.03 -20.77 -11.09
C GLN A 92 14.65 -20.15 -10.84
N LYS A 93 13.72 -20.40 -11.75
CA LYS A 93 12.31 -20.00 -11.58
C LYS A 93 11.67 -20.86 -10.50
N ILE A 94 11.39 -20.29 -9.34
CA ILE A 94 10.60 -20.96 -8.30
C ILE A 94 9.19 -21.19 -8.86
N GLN A 95 8.83 -22.46 -9.08
CA GLN A 95 7.47 -22.83 -9.46
C GLN A 95 6.57 -22.78 -8.22
N PHE A 96 5.75 -21.74 -8.11
CA PHE A 96 4.67 -21.71 -7.15
C PHE A 96 3.56 -22.70 -7.56
N LYS A 97 2.96 -23.40 -6.58
CA LYS A 97 1.69 -24.12 -6.77
C LYS A 97 0.64 -23.11 -7.24
N GLY A 98 0.32 -23.08 -8.54
CA GLY A 98 -0.57 -22.10 -9.16
C GLY A 98 -0.05 -21.43 -10.44
N GLY A 99 1.21 -21.68 -10.84
CA GLY A 99 1.62 -21.54 -12.24
C GLY A 99 1.97 -20.14 -12.76
N VAL A 100 2.23 -19.15 -11.89
CA VAL A 100 2.87 -17.89 -12.35
C VAL A 100 4.09 -17.59 -11.49
N PRO A 101 5.31 -17.88 -11.97
CA PRO A 101 6.52 -17.48 -11.26
C PRO A 101 6.57 -15.94 -11.21
N LEU A 102 6.89 -15.40 -10.03
CA LEU A 102 7.38 -14.03 -9.93
C LEU A 102 8.71 -13.99 -10.68
N GLY A 103 8.69 -13.41 -11.89
CA GLY A 103 9.87 -13.36 -12.75
C GLY A 103 11.01 -12.51 -12.20
N HIS A 104 10.79 -11.76 -11.11
CA HIS A 104 11.75 -10.78 -10.61
C HIS A 104 11.98 -10.94 -9.10
N SER A 105 13.23 -10.68 -8.68
CA SER A 105 13.70 -10.59 -7.30
C SER A 105 14.56 -9.34 -7.13
N LEU A 106 14.80 -8.94 -5.88
CA LEU A 106 15.66 -7.80 -5.54
C LEU A 106 16.96 -8.30 -4.94
N ARG A 107 18.06 -7.62 -5.27
CA ARG A 107 19.34 -7.73 -4.56
C ARG A 107 19.92 -6.35 -4.29
N VAL A 108 20.72 -6.25 -3.24
CA VAL A 108 21.45 -5.04 -2.87
C VAL A 108 22.93 -5.29 -3.13
N ASN A 109 23.46 -4.61 -4.14
CA ASN A 109 24.83 -4.79 -4.65
C ASN A 109 25.73 -3.55 -4.42
N GLY A 110 25.21 -2.54 -3.72
CA GLY A 110 25.90 -1.31 -3.41
C GLY A 110 25.20 -0.56 -2.28
N ARG A 111 25.77 0.58 -1.88
CA ARG A 111 25.19 1.38 -0.78
C ARG A 111 23.85 1.95 -1.18
N ILE A 112 22.88 1.83 -0.28
CA ILE A 112 21.51 2.32 -0.47
C ILE A 112 21.48 3.83 -0.38
N GLY A 113 20.74 4.44 -1.30
CA GLY A 113 20.62 5.87 -1.42
C GLY A 113 19.38 6.29 -2.21
N TRP A 114 19.19 7.61 -2.25
CA TRP A 114 18.15 8.26 -3.04
C TRP A 114 18.78 9.42 -3.82
N SER A 115 19.23 9.13 -5.04
CA SER A 115 19.80 10.11 -5.96
C SER A 115 18.81 10.60 -7.02
N LYS A 116 17.75 9.84 -7.29
CA LYS A 116 16.75 10.10 -8.34
C LYS A 116 15.38 10.38 -7.74
N PRO A 117 14.57 11.28 -8.32
CA PRO A 117 13.24 11.59 -7.84
C PRO A 117 12.20 10.54 -8.30
N VAL A 118 12.37 9.29 -7.87
CA VAL A 118 11.50 8.16 -8.30
C VAL A 118 10.05 8.47 -7.96
N MET A 119 9.15 8.35 -8.95
CA MET A 119 7.71 8.63 -8.86
C MET A 119 7.31 10.08 -8.47
N ILE A 120 8.26 11.01 -8.34
CA ILE A 120 7.93 12.41 -7.98
C ILE A 120 7.16 13.11 -9.10
N ASP A 121 7.57 12.91 -10.36
CA ASP A 121 6.88 13.52 -11.50
C ASP A 121 5.52 12.85 -11.78
N ASP A 122 5.39 11.56 -11.46
CA ASP A 122 4.10 10.85 -11.47
C ASP A 122 3.13 11.48 -10.45
N PHE A 123 3.62 11.75 -9.24
CA PHE A 123 2.84 12.44 -8.21
C PHE A 123 2.45 13.86 -8.64
N LYS A 124 3.37 14.65 -9.22
CA LYS A 124 3.04 15.99 -9.71
C LYS A 124 1.95 15.95 -10.78
N TYR A 125 1.99 14.96 -11.67
CA TYR A 125 0.94 14.75 -12.66
C TYR A 125 -0.41 14.49 -11.99
N LEU A 126 -0.47 13.53 -11.05
CA LEU A 126 -1.67 13.26 -10.24
C LEU A 126 -2.19 14.54 -9.57
N ALA A 127 -1.33 15.25 -8.85
CA ALA A 127 -1.69 16.46 -8.12
C ALA A 127 -2.22 17.58 -9.04
N SER A 128 -1.72 17.68 -10.27
CA SER A 128 -2.18 18.69 -11.24
C SER A 128 -3.58 18.41 -11.82
N HIS A 129 -4.08 17.17 -11.72
CA HIS A 129 -5.36 16.75 -12.29
C HIS A 129 -6.49 16.68 -11.25
N VAL A 130 -6.17 16.48 -9.98
CA VAL A 130 -7.14 16.47 -8.87
C VAL A 130 -7.72 17.88 -8.65
N ARG A 131 -9.03 17.99 -8.48
CA ARG A 131 -9.78 19.26 -8.40
C ARG A 131 -10.47 19.49 -7.06
N THR A 132 -11.04 18.43 -6.50
CA THR A 132 -11.93 18.45 -5.31
C THR A 132 -11.48 17.48 -4.22
N ALA A 133 -10.74 16.44 -4.59
CA ALA A 133 -10.14 15.49 -3.65
C ALA A 133 -8.72 15.93 -3.21
N MET A 134 -8.11 15.14 -2.33
CA MET A 134 -6.69 15.24 -1.98
C MET A 134 -5.88 14.20 -2.78
N PRO A 135 -4.80 14.60 -3.48
CA PRO A 135 -3.88 13.67 -4.12
C PRO A 135 -3.24 12.73 -3.08
N LYS A 136 -3.46 11.43 -3.24
CA LYS A 136 -2.88 10.38 -2.40
C LYS A 136 -1.84 9.58 -3.20
N GLN A 137 -0.61 9.55 -2.70
CA GLN A 137 0.47 8.73 -3.27
C GLN A 137 0.66 7.45 -2.44
N THR A 138 0.86 6.31 -3.10
CA THR A 138 1.29 5.06 -2.45
C THR A 138 2.74 4.75 -2.80
N ILE A 139 3.54 4.31 -1.82
CA ILE A 139 4.88 3.75 -2.03
C ILE A 139 5.05 2.48 -1.18
N PRO A 140 5.82 1.49 -1.65
CA PRO A 140 6.06 0.28 -0.86
C PRO A 140 6.90 0.60 0.37
N SER A 141 6.66 -0.15 1.45
CA SER A 141 7.51 -0.04 2.64
C SER A 141 8.98 -0.38 2.36
N PRO A 142 9.94 0.31 3.04
CA PRO A 142 11.34 -0.08 3.00
C PRO A 142 11.57 -1.57 3.36
N SER A 143 10.72 -2.17 4.19
CA SER A 143 10.87 -3.57 4.60
C SER A 143 10.84 -4.54 3.42
N VAL A 144 10.26 -4.16 2.27
CA VAL A 144 10.22 -4.97 1.05
C VAL A 144 11.62 -5.31 0.52
N VAL A 145 12.58 -4.38 0.65
CA VAL A 145 13.96 -4.59 0.20
C VAL A 145 14.63 -5.72 0.99
N HIS A 146 14.28 -5.87 2.26
CA HIS A 146 14.82 -6.91 3.14
C HIS A 146 13.99 -8.19 3.13
N PHE A 147 12.68 -8.11 3.35
CA PHE A 147 11.87 -9.26 3.75
C PHE A 147 11.85 -10.40 2.73
N ARG A 148 11.89 -10.13 1.42
CA ARG A 148 11.82 -11.22 0.42
C ARG A 148 13.14 -11.97 0.25
N GLY A 149 14.23 -11.23 0.08
CA GLY A 149 15.56 -11.80 -0.18
C GLY A 149 16.38 -12.09 1.07
N GLY A 150 16.06 -11.44 2.18
CA GLY A 150 16.75 -11.59 3.46
C GLY A 150 18.21 -11.14 3.42
N ARG A 151 19.00 -11.61 4.39
CA ARG A 151 20.45 -11.36 4.47
C ARG A 151 21.20 -11.83 3.22
N GLN A 152 20.70 -12.86 2.54
CA GLN A 152 21.35 -13.44 1.35
C GLN A 152 21.28 -12.51 0.12
N ALA A 153 20.25 -11.68 0.03
CA ALA A 153 20.09 -10.72 -1.05
C ALA A 153 20.89 -9.43 -0.84
N ILE A 154 21.58 -9.28 0.30
CA ILE A 154 22.34 -8.07 0.65
C ILE A 154 23.83 -8.38 0.62
N ASP A 155 24.56 -7.67 -0.22
CA ASP A 155 26.01 -7.83 -0.36
C ASP A 155 26.74 -7.63 0.98
N LYS A 156 27.54 -8.63 1.36
CA LYS A 156 28.28 -8.64 2.63
C LYS A 156 29.53 -7.76 2.59
N ALA A 157 30.08 -7.48 1.41
CA ALA A 157 31.21 -6.57 1.29
C ALA A 157 30.75 -5.12 1.55
N THR A 158 29.60 -4.74 1.01
CA THR A 158 28.97 -3.43 1.22
C THR A 158 28.41 -3.30 2.64
N TYR A 159 27.68 -4.31 3.11
CA TYR A 159 27.04 -4.32 4.43
C TYR A 159 27.44 -5.57 5.22
N PRO A 160 28.55 -5.53 5.99
CA PRO A 160 28.97 -6.66 6.81
C PRO A 160 27.93 -7.08 7.86
N THR A 161 27.24 -6.10 8.44
CA THR A 161 26.09 -6.27 9.34
C THR A 161 24.84 -5.65 8.71
N LEU A 162 23.66 -5.99 9.22
CA LEU A 162 22.39 -5.42 8.72
C LEU A 162 22.09 -4.03 9.29
N ASP A 163 22.69 -3.63 10.41
CA ASP A 163 22.43 -2.33 11.02
C ASP A 163 22.72 -1.16 10.06
N GLY A 164 23.87 -1.21 9.37
CA GLY A 164 24.21 -0.22 8.36
C GLY A 164 23.27 -0.23 7.15
N PHE A 165 22.76 -1.40 6.77
CA PHE A 165 21.78 -1.54 5.70
C PHE A 165 20.45 -0.89 6.09
N PHE A 166 19.92 -1.19 7.28
CA PHE A 166 18.65 -0.61 7.75
C PHE A 166 18.76 0.90 7.93
N ALA A 167 19.89 1.41 8.43
CA ALA A 167 20.12 2.84 8.60
C ALA A 167 20.19 3.60 7.26
N ASP A 168 20.92 3.07 6.27
CA ASP A 168 21.00 3.67 4.93
C ASP A 168 19.64 3.62 4.22
N LEU A 169 18.89 2.52 4.36
CA LEU A 169 17.55 2.35 3.78
C LEU A 169 16.51 3.30 4.41
N GLY A 170 16.49 3.44 5.73
CA GLY A 170 15.66 4.42 6.43
C GLY A 170 16.00 5.85 6.00
N THR A 171 17.28 6.17 5.79
CA THR A 171 17.74 7.47 5.30
C THR A 171 17.31 7.74 3.84
N ALA A 172 17.40 6.74 2.97
CA ALA A 172 16.95 6.87 1.58
C ALA A 172 15.45 7.15 1.51
N TYR A 173 14.64 6.42 2.28
CA TYR A 173 13.21 6.68 2.37
C TYR A 173 12.87 8.03 3.01
N ASN A 174 13.63 8.46 4.03
CA ASN A 174 13.48 9.80 4.60
C ASN A 174 13.60 10.90 3.55
N LYS A 175 14.61 10.80 2.67
CA LYS A 175 14.79 11.71 1.53
C LYS A 175 13.63 11.60 0.53
N ALA A 176 13.14 10.39 0.24
CA ALA A 176 12.01 10.20 -0.65
C ALA A 176 10.73 10.84 -0.11
N VAL A 177 10.39 10.60 1.16
CA VAL A 177 9.23 11.20 1.84
C VAL A 177 9.33 12.73 1.85
N ALA A 178 10.51 13.27 2.17
CA ALA A 178 10.75 14.71 2.10
C ALA A 178 10.57 15.27 0.68
N ALA A 179 11.02 14.54 -0.35
CA ALA A 179 10.86 14.93 -1.75
C ALA A 179 9.39 14.94 -2.20
N PHE A 180 8.58 13.95 -1.81
CA PHE A 180 7.13 13.99 -2.02
C PHE A 180 6.50 15.19 -1.32
N GLY A 181 6.91 15.46 -0.07
CA GLY A 181 6.46 16.64 0.68
C GLY A 181 6.78 17.96 -0.02
N ALA A 182 8.00 18.09 -0.55
CA ALA A 182 8.45 19.24 -1.32
C ALA A 182 7.71 19.37 -2.66
N ALA A 183 7.28 18.26 -3.27
CA ALA A 183 6.44 18.23 -4.47
C ALA A 183 4.97 18.59 -4.20
N GLY A 184 4.58 18.79 -2.93
CA GLY A 184 3.22 19.18 -2.54
C GLY A 184 2.36 18.03 -2.00
N CYS A 185 2.90 16.82 -1.85
CA CYS A 185 2.17 15.69 -1.27
C CYS A 185 1.81 15.99 0.19
N ARG A 186 0.55 15.76 0.55
CA ARG A 186 0.04 15.87 1.94
C ARG A 186 -0.64 14.60 2.42
N TYR A 187 -0.80 13.61 1.54
CA TYR A 187 -1.29 12.30 1.88
C TYR A 187 -0.43 11.23 1.22
N LEU A 188 0.47 10.62 2.00
CA LEU A 188 1.37 9.58 1.54
C LEU A 188 1.07 8.28 2.30
N GLN A 189 0.88 7.20 1.56
CA GLN A 189 0.67 5.86 2.12
C GLN A 189 1.92 5.00 1.93
N ILE A 190 2.29 4.30 3.00
CA ILE A 190 3.32 3.27 2.99
C ILE A 190 2.66 1.89 2.97
N ASP A 191 2.86 1.14 1.90
CA ASP A 191 2.32 -0.22 1.78
C ASP A 191 3.26 -1.21 2.49
N GLU A 192 2.93 -1.52 3.75
CA GLU A 192 3.70 -2.38 4.66
C GLU A 192 3.04 -3.76 4.80
N VAL A 193 3.35 -4.61 3.84
CA VAL A 193 2.78 -5.97 3.76
C VAL A 193 3.48 -6.95 4.70
N ASN A 194 4.75 -6.72 5.01
CA ASN A 194 5.59 -7.71 5.69
C ASN A 194 5.32 -7.79 7.18
N ILE A 195 4.91 -6.70 7.83
CA ILE A 195 4.46 -6.75 9.24
C ILE A 195 3.24 -7.65 9.38
N ALA A 196 2.28 -7.61 8.45
CA ALA A 196 1.13 -8.51 8.48
C ALA A 196 1.54 -9.98 8.31
N TYR A 197 2.63 -10.27 7.60
CA TYR A 197 3.14 -11.64 7.45
C TYR A 197 3.78 -12.16 8.73
N LEU A 198 4.28 -11.28 9.61
CA LEU A 198 4.76 -11.66 10.94
C LEU A 198 3.63 -12.09 11.89
N CYS A 199 2.36 -11.98 11.48
CA CYS A 199 1.24 -12.58 12.20
C CYS A 199 1.04 -14.07 11.89
N ASP A 200 1.65 -14.57 10.81
CA ASP A 200 1.46 -15.93 10.32
C ASP A 200 2.62 -16.84 10.79
N PRO A 201 2.34 -17.87 11.62
CA PRO A 201 3.37 -18.81 12.06
C PRO A 201 4.10 -19.54 10.92
N GLU A 202 3.44 -19.79 9.79
CA GLU A 202 4.08 -20.45 8.64
C GLU A 202 5.11 -19.53 7.98
N GLN A 203 4.79 -18.24 7.85
CA GLN A 203 5.73 -17.23 7.35
C GLN A 203 6.92 -17.10 8.29
N ILE A 204 6.69 -17.03 9.61
CA ILE A 204 7.77 -17.01 10.61
C ILE A 204 8.66 -18.24 10.47
N ALA A 205 8.08 -19.44 10.33
CA ALA A 205 8.84 -20.68 10.17
C ALA A 205 9.68 -20.66 8.88
N ALA A 206 9.13 -20.16 7.76
CA ALA A 206 9.85 -20.03 6.50
C ALA A 206 11.03 -19.04 6.61
N LEU A 207 10.85 -17.91 7.30
CA LEU A 207 11.92 -16.94 7.58
C LEU A 207 13.05 -17.58 8.41
N LYS A 208 12.72 -18.33 9.46
CA LYS A 208 13.72 -19.05 10.27
C LYS A 208 14.45 -20.13 9.46
N ALA A 209 13.73 -20.88 8.62
CA ALA A 209 14.30 -21.95 7.81
C ALA A 209 15.33 -21.44 6.78
N ARG A 210 15.16 -20.22 6.26
CA ARG A 210 16.14 -19.58 5.37
C ARG A 210 17.29 -18.86 6.12
N GLY A 211 17.30 -18.93 7.45
CA GLY A 211 18.37 -18.39 8.31
C GLY A 211 18.18 -16.95 8.77
N GLU A 212 16.96 -16.40 8.70
CA GLU A 212 16.70 -15.05 9.23
C GLU A 212 16.54 -15.06 10.74
N HIS A 213 17.05 -14.00 11.36
CA HIS A 213 16.76 -13.65 12.75
C HIS A 213 15.45 -12.88 12.78
N VAL A 214 14.37 -13.58 13.15
CA VAL A 214 13.03 -12.97 13.27
C VAL A 214 12.81 -12.38 14.66
N GLU A 215 13.63 -12.80 15.63
CA GLU A 215 13.68 -12.21 16.96
C GLU A 215 14.02 -10.72 16.82
N ASN A 216 13.14 -9.84 17.31
CA ASN A 216 13.22 -8.37 17.19
C ASN A 216 13.01 -7.77 15.80
N LEU A 217 12.75 -8.57 14.76
CA LEU A 217 12.58 -8.06 13.38
C LEU A 217 11.46 -7.01 13.28
N LEU A 218 10.36 -7.20 14.02
CA LEU A 218 9.26 -6.24 14.09
C LEU A 218 9.70 -4.88 14.63
N GLY A 219 10.52 -4.86 15.69
CA GLY A 219 11.07 -3.63 16.27
C GLY A 219 12.04 -2.93 15.30
N ILE A 220 12.91 -3.70 14.64
CA ILE A 220 13.83 -3.17 13.62
C ILE A 220 13.05 -2.50 12.48
N TYR A 221 11.98 -3.14 12.00
CA TYR A 221 11.12 -2.55 10.97
C TYR A 221 10.40 -1.31 11.46
N ALA A 222 9.89 -1.30 12.69
CA ALA A 222 9.25 -0.13 13.27
C ALA A 222 10.20 1.07 13.36
N ASP A 223 11.44 0.87 13.80
CA ASP A 223 12.44 1.93 13.91
C ASP A 223 12.87 2.46 12.54
N MET A 224 13.09 1.56 11.57
CA MET A 224 13.38 1.93 10.19
C MET A 224 12.23 2.72 9.55
N LEU A 225 10.98 2.29 9.76
CA LEU A 225 9.79 2.99 9.27
C LEU A 225 9.65 4.38 9.90
N ASN A 226 9.90 4.50 11.20
CA ASN A 226 9.90 5.78 11.89
C ASN A 226 10.97 6.74 11.34
N GLN A 227 12.18 6.23 11.08
CA GLN A 227 13.25 6.99 10.43
C GLN A 227 12.83 7.42 9.02
N ALA A 228 12.23 6.52 8.24
CA ALA A 228 11.74 6.78 6.89
C ALA A 228 10.69 7.90 6.86
N ILE A 229 9.70 7.88 7.77
CA ILE A 229 8.59 8.85 7.74
C ILE A 229 8.90 10.15 8.48
N ALA A 230 10.01 10.22 9.23
CA ALA A 230 10.44 11.45 9.92
C ALA A 230 10.75 12.61 8.95
N GLY A 231 10.93 12.34 7.65
CA GLY A 231 11.14 13.35 6.62
C GLY A 231 9.86 14.09 6.20
N LYS A 232 8.68 13.70 6.74
CA LYS A 232 7.40 14.32 6.36
C LYS A 232 7.34 15.80 6.77
N PRO A 233 6.86 16.70 5.90
CA PRO A 233 6.62 18.09 6.29
C PRO A 233 5.43 18.18 7.26
N GLN A 234 5.34 19.30 7.98
CA GLN A 234 4.18 19.58 8.83
C GLN A 234 2.88 19.52 8.01
N GLY A 235 1.88 18.82 8.55
CA GLY A 235 0.56 18.70 7.93
C GLY A 235 0.44 17.60 6.86
N MET A 236 1.52 16.86 6.56
CA MET A 236 1.40 15.61 5.80
C MET A 236 0.89 14.48 6.70
N SER A 237 -0.18 13.81 6.27
CA SER A 237 -0.62 12.54 6.86
C SER A 237 0.12 11.38 6.22
N ILE A 238 0.58 10.45 7.07
CA ILE A 238 1.12 9.16 6.69
C ILE A 238 0.10 8.08 7.06
N SER A 239 -0.35 7.32 6.06
CA SER A 239 -1.08 6.08 6.32
C SER A 239 -0.19 4.87 6.05
N MET A 240 -0.55 3.75 6.66
CA MET A 240 0.09 2.47 6.42
C MET A 240 -0.95 1.47 5.95
N HIS A 241 -0.72 0.81 4.82
CA HIS A 241 -1.57 -0.30 4.40
C HIS A 241 -0.94 -1.63 4.78
N LEU A 242 -1.70 -2.42 5.53
CA LEU A 242 -1.36 -3.78 5.94
C LEU A 242 -2.22 -4.75 5.14
N CYS A 243 -1.56 -5.55 4.30
CA CYS A 243 -2.22 -6.56 3.46
C CYS A 243 -1.66 -7.94 3.78
N ARG A 244 -2.49 -8.97 3.65
CA ARG A 244 -2.07 -10.37 3.76
C ARG A 244 -1.77 -11.02 2.40
N GLY A 245 -1.44 -10.19 1.41
CA GLY A 245 -1.22 -10.57 0.03
C GLY A 245 -2.51 -10.49 -0.80
N ASN A 246 -2.40 -9.91 -1.99
CA ASN A 246 -3.51 -9.74 -2.92
C ASN A 246 -3.00 -9.94 -4.35
N PHE A 247 -2.78 -11.18 -4.79
CA PHE A 247 -2.30 -11.45 -6.14
C PHE A 247 -3.32 -12.33 -6.87
N ARG A 248 -3.96 -11.79 -7.92
CA ARG A 248 -5.02 -12.47 -8.68
C ARG A 248 -6.08 -13.09 -7.76
N SER A 249 -6.59 -12.29 -6.83
CA SER A 249 -7.58 -12.72 -5.83
C SER A 249 -7.11 -13.81 -4.84
N THR A 250 -5.80 -14.09 -4.76
CA THR A 250 -5.19 -14.99 -3.75
C THR A 250 -4.44 -14.22 -2.67
N PHE A 251 -4.07 -14.92 -1.59
CA PHE A 251 -3.40 -14.39 -0.40
C PHE A 251 -2.09 -15.15 -0.08
N VAL A 252 -1.26 -14.55 0.77
CA VAL A 252 0.07 -15.07 1.14
C VAL A 252 0.17 -15.46 2.61
N ALA A 253 -0.51 -14.74 3.52
CA ALA A 253 -0.41 -14.96 4.97
C ALA A 253 -1.79 -14.93 5.65
N SER A 254 -1.99 -15.60 6.78
CA SER A 254 -3.27 -15.59 7.53
C SER A 254 -3.09 -15.19 8.99
N GLY A 255 -4.19 -14.96 9.72
CA GLY A 255 -4.18 -14.71 11.17
C GLY A 255 -4.38 -13.25 11.56
N GLY A 256 -4.96 -13.02 12.75
CA GLY A 256 -5.25 -11.69 13.29
C GLY A 256 -4.00 -10.87 13.62
N TYR A 257 -4.18 -9.55 13.79
CA TYR A 257 -3.07 -8.61 14.07
C TYR A 257 -2.52 -8.67 15.50
N GLU A 258 -3.07 -9.53 16.35
CA GLU A 258 -2.70 -9.67 17.76
C GLU A 258 -1.17 -9.74 18.00
N PRO A 259 -0.38 -10.55 17.26
CA PRO A 259 1.06 -10.70 17.55
C PRO A 259 1.88 -9.43 17.32
N VAL A 260 1.37 -8.49 16.52
CA VAL A 260 2.09 -7.27 16.12
C VAL A 260 1.46 -5.99 16.66
N ALA A 261 0.26 -6.07 17.24
CA ALA A 261 -0.59 -4.92 17.54
C ALA A 261 0.07 -3.85 18.41
N GLU A 262 0.81 -4.26 19.45
CA GLU A 262 1.49 -3.32 20.35
C GLU A 262 2.54 -2.48 19.62
N VAL A 263 3.46 -3.11 18.90
CA VAL A 263 4.49 -2.39 18.13
C VAL A 263 3.83 -1.59 16.99
N LEU A 264 2.88 -2.20 16.29
CA LEU A 264 2.20 -1.59 15.16
C LEU A 264 1.51 -0.28 15.55
N PHE A 265 0.77 -0.25 16.65
CA PHE A 265 -0.03 0.91 17.03
C PHE A 265 0.69 1.89 17.97
N ASN A 266 1.60 1.40 18.81
CA ASN A 266 2.23 2.21 19.86
C ASN A 266 3.69 2.61 19.57
N GLN A 267 4.41 1.92 18.68
CA GLN A 267 5.78 2.29 18.30
C GLN A 267 5.86 2.97 16.92
N ILE A 268 5.03 2.57 15.95
CA ILE A 268 5.07 3.15 14.61
C ILE A 268 4.27 4.46 14.55
N ASN A 269 4.91 5.53 14.08
CA ASN A 269 4.35 6.88 14.01
C ASN A 269 3.48 7.13 12.76
N SER A 270 2.70 6.12 12.34
CA SER A 270 1.69 6.28 11.30
C SER A 270 0.46 7.00 11.86
N ASP A 271 -0.15 7.87 11.05
CA ASP A 271 -1.38 8.59 11.42
C ASP A 271 -2.61 7.71 11.19
N ALA A 272 -2.54 6.73 10.28
CA ALA A 272 -3.61 5.78 10.03
C ALA A 272 -3.15 4.40 9.57
N TYR A 273 -4.04 3.41 9.70
CA TYR A 273 -3.81 2.03 9.26
C TYR A 273 -4.97 1.52 8.40
N PHE A 274 -4.69 1.09 7.18
CA PHE A 274 -5.62 0.39 6.29
C PHE A 274 -5.47 -1.11 6.49
N MET A 275 -6.47 -1.74 7.10
CA MET A 275 -6.35 -3.09 7.63
C MET A 275 -7.35 -4.03 6.96
N GLU A 276 -6.85 -5.12 6.36
CA GLU A 276 -7.69 -6.18 5.78
C GLU A 276 -8.51 -6.90 6.85
N TYR A 277 -9.84 -6.93 6.65
CA TYR A 277 -10.83 -7.62 7.48
C TYR A 277 -11.96 -8.28 6.65
N ASP A 278 -11.88 -8.39 5.32
CA ASP A 278 -12.98 -8.87 4.47
C ASP A 278 -13.40 -10.34 4.68
N SER A 279 -12.62 -11.13 5.42
CA SER A 279 -12.85 -12.55 5.64
C SER A 279 -12.43 -12.99 7.04
N ASP A 280 -13.01 -14.09 7.54
CA ASP A 280 -12.68 -14.66 8.87
C ASP A 280 -11.19 -15.02 9.01
N ARG A 281 -10.54 -15.34 7.89
CA ARG A 281 -9.10 -15.60 7.77
C ARG A 281 -8.22 -14.44 8.24
N ALA A 282 -8.71 -13.20 8.10
CA ALA A 282 -8.00 -11.99 8.50
C ALA A 282 -8.01 -11.76 10.02
N GLY A 283 -8.75 -12.58 10.78
CA GLY A 283 -8.94 -12.44 12.21
C GLY A 283 -10.03 -11.41 12.57
N GLY A 284 -10.25 -11.24 13.88
CA GLY A 284 -11.26 -10.34 14.42
C GLY A 284 -10.75 -8.94 14.77
N PHE A 285 -11.64 -8.14 15.36
CA PHE A 285 -11.39 -6.74 15.71
C PHE A 285 -10.77 -6.55 17.10
N GLU A 286 -10.57 -7.63 17.86
CA GLU A 286 -9.99 -7.60 19.22
C GLU A 286 -8.67 -6.81 19.29
N PRO A 287 -7.74 -6.90 18.31
CA PRO A 287 -6.49 -6.15 18.36
C PRO A 287 -6.66 -4.63 18.33
N LEU A 288 -7.82 -4.11 17.89
CA LEU A 288 -8.08 -2.67 17.86
C LEU A 288 -8.08 -2.03 19.25
N ARG A 289 -8.20 -2.82 20.33
CA ARG A 289 -8.07 -2.34 21.71
C ARG A 289 -6.68 -1.78 22.05
N PHE A 290 -5.65 -2.15 21.28
CA PHE A 290 -4.29 -1.64 21.43
C PHE A 290 -4.09 -0.28 20.74
N VAL A 291 -5.03 0.17 19.91
CA VAL A 291 -4.96 1.49 19.27
C VAL A 291 -5.18 2.56 20.32
N PRO A 292 -4.25 3.50 20.51
CA PRO A 292 -4.40 4.55 21.50
C PRO A 292 -5.58 5.46 21.12
N ARG A 293 -6.31 5.93 22.13
CA ARG A 293 -7.37 6.92 21.93
C ARG A 293 -6.78 8.23 21.42
N GLY A 294 -7.47 8.89 20.51
CA GLY A 294 -7.06 10.19 19.97
C GLY A 294 -7.08 10.25 18.46
N HIS A 295 -5.94 10.59 17.85
CA HIS A 295 -5.87 11.01 16.44
C HIS A 295 -5.62 9.87 15.44
N LYS A 296 -5.20 8.68 15.89
CA LYS A 296 -4.93 7.55 14.99
C LYS A 296 -6.24 6.98 14.44
N ILE A 297 -6.33 6.86 13.12
CA ILE A 297 -7.51 6.30 12.45
C ILE A 297 -7.22 4.88 11.97
N VAL A 298 -8.18 3.97 12.16
CA VAL A 298 -8.17 2.64 11.54
C VAL A 298 -9.21 2.63 10.42
N VAL A 299 -8.73 2.42 9.19
CA VAL A 299 -9.56 2.22 8.01
C VAL A 299 -9.84 0.72 7.88
N LEU A 300 -11.10 0.35 8.09
CA LEU A 300 -11.58 -1.02 8.08
C LEU A 300 -11.74 -1.49 6.63
N GLY A 301 -10.87 -2.40 6.21
CA GLY A 301 -10.93 -3.06 4.92
C GLY A 301 -12.01 -4.14 4.87
N LEU A 302 -13.28 -3.73 4.81
CA LEU A 302 -14.45 -4.63 4.90
C LEU A 302 -15.02 -5.04 3.53
N VAL A 303 -14.75 -4.26 2.49
CA VAL A 303 -15.20 -4.55 1.12
C VAL A 303 -14.14 -5.37 0.40
N THR A 304 -14.47 -6.53 -0.14
CA THR A 304 -13.49 -7.34 -0.86
C THR A 304 -13.13 -6.71 -2.20
N SER A 305 -11.84 -6.65 -2.51
CA SER A 305 -11.33 -6.25 -3.84
C SER A 305 -11.04 -7.45 -4.75
N LYS A 306 -11.40 -8.66 -4.32
CA LYS A 306 -11.03 -9.94 -4.95
C LYS A 306 -12.12 -10.54 -5.82
N THR A 307 -13.39 -10.28 -5.51
CA THR A 307 -14.57 -10.79 -6.24
C THR A 307 -15.53 -9.64 -6.54
N GLY A 308 -16.40 -9.83 -7.53
CA GLY A 308 -17.31 -8.78 -8.00
C GLY A 308 -18.62 -8.65 -7.21
N GLU A 309 -18.91 -9.55 -6.29
CA GLU A 309 -20.15 -9.49 -5.48
C GLU A 309 -20.12 -8.26 -4.57
N LEU A 310 -21.21 -7.48 -4.60
CA LEU A 310 -21.29 -6.22 -3.88
C LEU A 310 -21.84 -6.42 -2.46
N GLU A 311 -21.08 -6.01 -1.46
CA GLU A 311 -21.34 -6.24 -0.04
C GLU A 311 -22.53 -5.42 0.46
N SER A 312 -23.52 -6.06 1.09
CA SER A 312 -24.69 -5.36 1.66
C SER A 312 -24.29 -4.20 2.61
N LYS A 313 -24.99 -3.06 2.51
CA LYS A 313 -24.82 -1.93 3.43
C LYS A 313 -25.06 -2.35 4.89
N ASP A 314 -26.04 -3.21 5.14
CA ASP A 314 -26.39 -3.65 6.49
C ASP A 314 -25.30 -4.55 7.10
N GLU A 315 -24.65 -5.37 6.26
CA GLU A 315 -23.47 -6.14 6.66
C GLU A 315 -22.34 -5.19 7.08
N LEU A 316 -22.00 -4.24 6.21
CA LEU A 316 -20.89 -3.32 6.43
C LEU A 316 -21.11 -2.50 7.72
N LYS A 317 -22.31 -1.96 7.92
CA LYS A 317 -22.66 -1.23 9.15
C LYS A 317 -22.54 -2.10 10.40
N ARG A 318 -23.07 -3.32 10.36
CA ARG A 318 -22.96 -4.25 11.49
C ARG A 318 -21.52 -4.58 11.83
N ARG A 319 -20.65 -4.73 10.83
CA ARG A 319 -19.22 -4.95 11.05
C ARG A 319 -18.49 -3.72 11.58
N ILE A 320 -18.88 -2.52 11.15
CA ILE A 320 -18.42 -1.27 11.77
C ILE A 320 -18.83 -1.22 13.25
N ASP A 321 -20.08 -1.56 13.58
CA ASP A 321 -20.57 -1.61 14.97
C ASP A 321 -19.79 -2.64 15.82
N GLN A 322 -19.40 -3.76 15.23
CA GLN A 322 -18.54 -4.75 15.89
C GLN A 322 -17.15 -4.17 16.21
N ALA A 323 -16.52 -3.49 15.24
CA ALA A 323 -15.24 -2.81 15.46
C ALA A 323 -15.35 -1.68 16.49
N ALA A 324 -16.49 -0.97 16.51
CA ALA A 324 -16.78 0.13 17.42
C ALA A 324 -16.81 -0.28 18.91
N LYS A 325 -16.91 -1.58 19.20
CA LYS A 325 -16.78 -2.12 20.56
C LYS A 325 -15.35 -2.02 21.11
N TYR A 326 -14.35 -1.93 20.24
CA TYR A 326 -12.93 -1.91 20.61
C TYR A 326 -12.30 -0.52 20.42
N LEU A 327 -12.69 0.19 19.36
CA LEU A 327 -12.17 1.52 19.01
C LEU A 327 -13.34 2.49 18.75
N PRO A 328 -13.34 3.75 19.22
CA PRO A 328 -14.46 4.65 19.06
C PRO A 328 -14.75 4.89 17.58
N LEU A 329 -16.02 5.10 17.26
CA LEU A 329 -16.48 5.25 15.88
C LEU A 329 -15.78 6.41 15.15
N GLU A 330 -15.41 7.47 15.86
CA GLU A 330 -14.68 8.62 15.34
C GLU A 330 -13.24 8.29 14.91
N GLN A 331 -12.67 7.18 15.41
CA GLN A 331 -11.36 6.66 15.01
C GLN A 331 -11.46 5.56 13.93
N LEU A 332 -12.64 5.32 13.38
CA LEU A 332 -12.89 4.33 12.33
C LEU A 332 -13.23 4.98 10.98
N ALA A 333 -12.85 4.29 9.91
CA ALA A 333 -13.23 4.60 8.53
C ALA A 333 -13.43 3.29 7.74
N LEU A 334 -13.88 3.39 6.49
CA LEU A 334 -14.20 2.26 5.63
C LEU A 334 -13.40 2.31 4.33
N SER A 335 -12.91 1.15 3.89
CA SER A 335 -12.31 0.97 2.56
C SER A 335 -12.54 -0.44 2.03
N PRO A 336 -12.19 -0.69 0.76
CA PRO A 336 -11.81 -2.02 0.32
C PRO A 336 -10.63 -2.58 1.13
N GLN A 337 -10.54 -3.91 1.22
CA GLN A 337 -9.53 -4.63 1.99
C GLN A 337 -8.10 -4.48 1.47
N CYS A 338 -7.95 -4.20 0.18
CA CYS A 338 -6.71 -3.94 -0.53
C CYS A 338 -7.04 -3.09 -1.76
N GLY A 339 -6.03 -2.66 -2.51
CA GLY A 339 -6.22 -2.15 -3.87
C GLY A 339 -6.83 -3.21 -4.80
N PHE A 340 -7.30 -2.79 -5.97
CA PHE A 340 -7.93 -3.68 -6.96
C PHE A 340 -6.92 -4.31 -7.94
N ALA A 341 -5.66 -3.86 -7.91
CA ALA A 341 -4.61 -4.44 -8.75
C ALA A 341 -3.23 -4.37 -8.08
N SER A 342 -2.68 -5.52 -7.66
CA SER A 342 -1.30 -5.56 -7.12
C SER A 342 -0.25 -5.80 -8.20
N THR A 343 -0.66 -6.25 -9.38
CA THR A 343 0.16 -6.37 -10.59
C THR A 343 -0.64 -5.90 -11.80
N GLU A 344 0.02 -5.78 -12.95
CA GLU A 344 -0.59 -5.35 -14.21
C GLU A 344 -1.87 -6.12 -14.57
N GLU A 345 -1.94 -7.42 -14.25
CA GLU A 345 -3.09 -8.27 -14.59
C GLU A 345 -4.34 -8.01 -13.75
N GLY A 346 -4.22 -7.36 -12.59
CA GLY A 346 -5.36 -7.05 -11.73
C GLY A 346 -6.00 -8.26 -11.02
N ASN A 347 -7.12 -8.00 -10.34
CA ASN A 347 -7.95 -9.00 -9.68
C ASN A 347 -9.11 -9.45 -10.58
N THR A 348 -9.76 -10.56 -10.20
CA THR A 348 -10.84 -11.19 -10.98
C THR A 348 -12.20 -10.50 -10.73
N LEU A 349 -12.32 -9.24 -11.16
CA LEU A 349 -13.57 -8.46 -11.19
C LEU A 349 -13.55 -7.43 -12.35
N THR A 350 -14.70 -6.90 -12.72
CA THR A 350 -14.81 -5.88 -13.79
C THR A 350 -14.55 -4.47 -13.26
N GLU A 351 -14.24 -3.53 -14.17
CA GLU A 351 -14.11 -2.10 -13.84
C GLU A 351 -15.40 -1.55 -13.21
N ASP A 352 -16.57 -1.92 -13.74
CA ASP A 352 -17.86 -1.51 -13.18
C ASP A 352 -18.07 -2.02 -11.75
N GLN A 353 -17.67 -3.26 -11.47
CA GLN A 353 -17.75 -3.84 -10.12
C GLN A 353 -16.81 -3.14 -9.14
N GLN A 354 -15.60 -2.78 -9.57
CA GLN A 354 -14.70 -1.95 -8.78
C GLN A 354 -15.36 -0.61 -8.42
N TRP A 355 -15.93 0.10 -9.40
CA TRP A 355 -16.54 1.40 -9.14
C TRP A 355 -17.76 1.29 -8.24
N ALA A 356 -18.62 0.28 -8.43
CA ALA A 356 -19.75 0.01 -7.56
C ALA A 356 -19.33 -0.25 -6.10
N LYS A 357 -18.18 -0.92 -5.89
CA LYS A 357 -17.62 -1.15 -4.55
C LYS A 357 -17.08 0.12 -3.89
N LEU A 358 -16.44 0.99 -4.65
CA LEU A 358 -16.00 2.30 -4.15
C LEU A 358 -17.19 3.21 -3.83
N GLU A 359 -18.21 3.24 -4.71
CA GLU A 359 -19.48 3.92 -4.47
C GLU A 359 -20.16 3.39 -3.19
N ARG A 360 -20.17 2.06 -2.97
CA ARG A 360 -20.67 1.44 -1.74
C ARG A 360 -19.94 1.90 -0.48
N CYS A 361 -18.61 2.09 -0.54
CA CYS A 361 -17.86 2.65 0.59
C CYS A 361 -18.32 4.09 0.90
N VAL A 362 -18.51 4.92 -0.13
CA VAL A 362 -19.00 6.30 0.02
C VAL A 362 -20.43 6.34 0.57
N GLU A 363 -21.33 5.50 0.07
CA GLU A 363 -22.71 5.38 0.57
C GLU A 363 -22.74 5.04 2.06
N VAL A 364 -22.03 3.99 2.46
CA VAL A 364 -21.99 3.56 3.86
C VAL A 364 -21.34 4.61 4.74
N ALA A 365 -20.29 5.27 4.26
CA ALA A 365 -19.63 6.31 5.04
C ALA A 365 -20.56 7.47 5.37
N ARG A 366 -21.34 7.95 4.38
CA ARG A 366 -22.37 8.98 4.60
C ARG A 366 -23.43 8.54 5.60
N GLU A 367 -23.87 7.29 5.53
CA GLU A 367 -24.91 6.77 6.42
C GLU A 367 -24.42 6.55 7.86
N VAL A 368 -23.13 6.24 8.06
CA VAL A 368 -22.55 5.95 9.39
C VAL A 368 -21.99 7.21 10.05
N TRP A 369 -21.25 8.05 9.32
CA TRP A 369 -20.55 9.21 9.88
C TRP A 369 -21.16 10.56 9.48
N GLY A 370 -22.11 10.59 8.54
CA GLY A 370 -22.68 11.84 8.02
C GLY A 370 -21.74 12.61 7.07
N GLU A 371 -20.56 12.06 6.78
CA GLU A 371 -19.53 12.64 5.92
C GLU A 371 -18.79 11.55 5.14
N VAL A 372 -17.97 11.95 4.16
CA VAL A 372 -17.15 11.06 3.34
C VAL A 372 -15.68 11.25 3.65
#